data_AF-A0A6J5FQ38-F1
#
_entry.id   AF-A0A6J5FQ38-F1
#
_cell.length_a   1.000
_cell.length_b   1.000
_cell.length_c   1.000
_cell.angle_alpha   90.00
_cell.angle_beta   90.00
_cell.angle_gamma   90.00
#
_symmetry.space_group_name_H-M   'P 1'
#
loop_
_entity.id
_entity.type
_entity.pdbx_description
1 polymer ?
#
loop_
_entity_poly.entity_id
_entity_poly.type
_entity_poly.pdbx_seq_one_letter_code
_entity_poly.pdbx_strand_id
1 'polypeptide(L)' 'MNARTRHRAAFLEASRRYLFAKEPTVEQLHAFASSFADMVACDRGEPVMVMIGKVPVGRGQIGNR' A
#
# COMPACT_ATOMS: atom_id res chain seq x y z
N MET A 1 19.72 2.61 -6.04
CA MET A 1 18.82 2.29 -4.90
C MET A 1 18.18 0.92 -5.17
N ASN A 2 18.35 -0.07 -4.30
CA ASN A 2 17.81 -1.42 -4.53
C ASN A 2 16.27 -1.45 -4.39
N ALA A 3 15.61 -2.53 -4.86
CA ALA A 3 14.15 -2.65 -4.81
C ALA A 3 13.60 -2.51 -3.38
N ARG A 4 14.20 -3.21 -2.42
CA ARG A 4 13.81 -3.16 -1.00
C ARG A 4 13.80 -1.73 -0.44
N THR A 5 14.86 -0.96 -0.66
CA THR A 5 14.94 0.45 -0.22
C THR A 5 13.87 1.31 -0.90
N ARG A 6 13.57 1.07 -2.19
CA ARG A 6 12.52 1.80 -2.92
C ARG A 6 11.13 1.54 -2.34
N HIS A 7 10.76 0.28 -2.12
CA HIS A 7 9.45 -0.07 -1.56
C HIS A 7 9.30 0.43 -0.12
N ARG A 8 10.35 0.33 0.70
CA ARG A 8 10.35 0.87 2.06
C ARG A 8 10.17 2.39 2.08
N ALA A 9 10.85 3.12 1.20
CA ALA A 9 10.68 4.56 1.09
C ALA A 9 9.26 4.96 0.67
N ALA A 10 8.68 4.25 -0.31
CA ALA A 10 7.30 4.47 -0.74
C ALA A 10 6.29 4.21 0.39
N PHE A 11 6.49 3.13 1.16
CA PHE A 11 5.65 2.82 2.31
C PHE A 11 5.72 3.90 3.40
N LEU A 12 6.92 4.36 3.77
CA LEU A 12 7.07 5.42 4.77
C LEU A 12 6.42 6.72 4.33
N GLU A 13 6.53 7.04 3.04
CA GLU A 13 5.93 8.24 2.48
C GLU A 13 4.39 8.18 2.48
N ALA A 14 3.81 7.06 2.05
CA ALA A 14 2.36 6.83 2.10
C ALA A 14 1.84 6.79 3.55
N SER A 15 2.60 6.19 4.46
CA SER A 15 2.31 6.19 5.91
C SER A 15 2.23 7.60 6.45
N ARG A 16 3.20 8.46 6.10
CA ARG A 16 3.20 9.87 6.53
C ARG A 16 1.97 10.61 5.99
N ARG A 17 1.64 10.43 4.72
CA ARG A 17 0.46 11.08 4.13
C ARG A 17 -0.85 10.65 4.81
N TYR A 18 -0.97 9.37 5.16
CA TYR A 18 -2.16 8.84 5.81
C TYR A 18 -2.27 9.24 7.29
N LEU A 19 -1.20 9.04 8.07
CA LEU A 19 -1.21 9.26 9.53
C LEU A 19 -1.32 10.74 9.93
N PHE A 20 -0.80 11.64 9.10
CA PHE A 20 -0.86 13.08 9.35
C PHE A 20 -2.01 13.77 8.60
N ALA A 21 -2.86 13.03 7.88
CA ALA A 21 -4.08 13.59 7.33
C ALA A 21 -5.06 13.92 8.46
N LYS A 22 -5.57 15.15 8.48
CA LYS A 22 -6.64 15.57 9.41
C LYS A 22 -7.88 14.68 9.25
N GLU A 23 -8.22 14.35 8.00
CA GLU A 23 -9.26 13.41 7.61
C GLU A 23 -8.71 12.54 6.47
N PRO A 24 -8.31 11.27 6.74
CA PRO A 24 -7.73 10.40 5.73
C PRO A 24 -8.76 10.02 4.67
N THR A 25 -8.39 10.16 3.39
CA THR A 25 -9.25 9.73 2.29
C THR A 25 -9.11 8.23 2.02
N VAL A 26 -10.12 7.64 1.37
CA VAL A 26 -10.06 6.25 0.89
C VAL A 26 -8.85 6.03 -0.02
N GLU A 27 -8.51 7.00 -0.87
CA GLU A 27 -7.34 6.92 -1.74
C GLU A 27 -6.04 6.87 -0.94
N GLN A 28 -5.91 7.67 0.13
CA GLN A 28 -4.75 7.65 1.02
C GLN A 28 -4.64 6.33 1.76
N LEU A 29 -5.77 5.77 2.22
CA LEU A 29 -5.83 4.44 2.83
C LEU A 29 -5.37 3.35 1.86
N HIS A 30 -5.90 3.37 0.63
CA HIS A 30 -5.54 2.41 -0.41
C HIS A 30 -4.07 2.53 -0.83
N ALA A 31 -3.54 3.75 -0.95
CA ALA A 31 -2.13 3.99 -1.24
C ALA A 31 -1.23 3.47 -0.11
N PHE A 32 -1.59 3.73 1.14
CA PHE A 32 -0.90 3.20 2.32
C PHE A 32 -0.89 1.67 2.32
N ALA A 33 -2.05 1.02 2.24
CA ALA A 33 -2.17 -0.43 2.26
C ALA A 33 -1.50 -1.11 1.05
N SER A 34 -1.59 -0.52 -0.15
CA SER A 34 -0.89 -1.04 -1.34
C SER A 34 0.62 -0.96 -1.19
N SER A 35 1.15 0.15 -0.68
CA SER A 35 2.59 0.32 -0.45
C SER A 35 3.14 -0.65 0.60
N PHE A 36 2.32 -1.02 1.59
CA PHE A 36 2.65 -2.06 2.56
C PHE A 36 2.74 -3.43 1.89
N ALA A 37 1.74 -3.80 1.08
CA ALA A 37 1.74 -5.05 0.34
C ALA A 37 2.98 -5.19 -0.55
N ASP A 38 3.33 -4.13 -1.30
CA ASP A 38 4.51 -4.10 -2.17
C ASP A 38 5.82 -4.28 -1.38
N MET A 39 5.93 -3.64 -0.21
CA MET A 39 7.11 -3.78 0.67
C MET A 39 7.26 -5.21 1.19
N VAL A 40 6.18 -5.79 1.72
CA VAL A 40 6.21 -7.15 2.29
C VAL A 40 6.44 -8.19 1.18
N ALA A 41 5.82 -8.00 0.00
CA ALA A 41 6.04 -8.88 -1.15
C ALA A 41 7.50 -8.85 -1.61
N CYS A 42 8.12 -7.66 -1.65
CA CYS A 42 9.54 -7.53 -1.96
C CYS A 42 10.44 -8.19 -0.91
N ASP A 43 10.07 -8.15 0.37
CA ASP A 43 10.86 -8.74 1.45
C ASP A 43 10.77 -10.27 1.49
N ARG A 44 9.59 -10.82 1.17
CA ARG A 44 9.32 -12.27 1.19
C ARG A 44 9.64 -12.96 -0.13
N GLY A 45 9.67 -12.23 -1.24
CA GLY A 45 9.83 -12.80 -2.58
C GLY A 45 8.58 -13.51 -3.10
N GLU A 46 7.41 -13.25 -2.50
CA GLU A 46 6.13 -13.83 -2.89
C GLU A 46 5.03 -12.77 -2.95
N PRO A 47 3.96 -12.95 -3.74
CA PRO A 47 2.85 -12.00 -3.81
C PRO A 47 2.14 -11.87 -2.45
N VAL A 48 1.83 -10.63 -2.04
CA VAL A 48 1.11 -10.32 -0.81
C VAL A 48 -0.15 -9.53 -1.14
N MET A 49 -1.27 -9.90 -0.50
CA MET A 49 -2.55 -9.21 -0.61
C MET A 49 -2.96 -8.66 0.75
N VAL A 50 -3.41 -7.41 0.79
CA VAL A 50 -3.97 -6.78 1.98
C VAL A 50 -5.48 -6.71 1.86
N MET A 51 -6.17 -7.06 2.94
CA MET A 51 -7.63 -6.97 3.04
C MET A 51 -7.99 -5.88 4.06
N ILE A 52 -8.90 -4.98 3.69
CA ILE A 52 -9.53 -4.03 4.63
C ILE A 52 -10.96 -4.48 4.83
N GLY A 53 -11.25 -5.06 6.00
CA GLY A 53 -12.49 -5.80 6.21
C GLY A 53 -12.59 -6.98 5.23
N LYS A 54 -13.54 -6.93 4.30
CA LYS A 54 -13.75 -7.93 3.24
C LYS A 54 -13.29 -7.45 1.85
N VAL A 55 -12.70 -6.27 1.75
CA VAL A 55 -12.31 -5.66 0.46
C VAL A 55 -10.81 -5.87 0.21
N PRO A 56 -10.42 -6.48 -0.92
CA PRO A 56 -9.01 -6.57 -1.30
C PRO A 56 -8.47 -5.20 -1.70
N VAL A 57 -7.25 -4.89 -1.26
CA VAL A 57 -6.54 -3.68 -1.67
C VAL A 57 -5.33 -4.08 -2.50
N GLY A 58 -5.35 -3.70 -3.77
CA GLY A 58 -4.25 -3.93 -4.71
C GLY A 58 -4.46 -3.18 -6.02
N ARG A 59 -3.36 -3.01 -6.78
CA ARG A 59 -3.33 -2.27 -8.06
C ARG A 59 -4.24 -2.83 -9.17
N GLY A 60 -4.90 -3.98 -8.95
CA GLY A 60 -5.74 -4.66 -9.95
C GLY A 60 -7.27 -4.55 -9.77
N GLN A 61 -7.77 -3.84 -8.76
CA GLN A 61 -9.22 -3.78 -8.48
C GLN A 61 -9.88 -2.41 -8.73
N ILE A 62 -9.39 -1.65 -9.71
CA ILE A 62 -10.19 -0.59 -10.33
C ILE A 62 -10.95 -1.24 -11.49
N GLY A 63 -11.99 -1.99 -11.17
CA GLY A 63 -12.74 -2.81 -12.12
C GLY A 63 -14.22 -2.84 -11.80
N ASN A 64 -14.83 -1.66 -11.65
CA ASN A 64 -16.26 -1.49 -11.87
C ASN A 64 -16.41 -0.54 -13.06
N ARG A 65 -16.48 -1.12 -14.26
CA ARG A 65 -17.03 -0.52 -15.47
C ARG A 65 -18.04 -1.49 -16.05
#